data_AF-A0AAD3DCL9-F1
#
_entry.id   AF-A0AAD3DCL9-F1
#
_cell.length_a   1.000
_cell.length_b   1.000
_cell.length_c   1.000
_cell.angle_alpha   90.00
_cell.angle_beta   90.00
_cell.angle_gamma   90.00
#
_symmetry.space_group_name_H-M   'P 1'
#
loop_
_entity.id
_entity.type
_entity.pdbx_description
1 polymer ?
#
loop_
_entity_poly.entity_id
_entity_poly.type
_entity_poly.pdbx_seq_one_letter_code
_entity_poly.pdbx_strand_id
1 'polypeptide(L)'
;MTAAKTPPIHVLRRLLRHIRTAPKLEMPKAKAEAAVNAFNQHPLYQQVMSQYRANQFAPPAQADALRKMAFDMITLKDDLRERRKLHKLDGGAEVKLSPKELSRLAAHRAGLELPETA
;
A
#
# COMPACT_ATOMS: atom_id res chain seq x y z
N MET A 1 13.04 3.95 28.18
CA MET A 1 12.67 3.89 26.76
C MET A 1 11.23 4.38 26.62
N THR A 2 11.04 5.63 26.19
CA THR A 2 9.71 6.23 26.07
C THR A 2 9.03 5.66 24.84
N ALA A 3 8.00 4.83 25.04
CA ALA A 3 7.17 4.32 23.96
C ALA A 3 6.68 5.50 23.12
N ALA A 4 7.09 5.56 21.85
CA ALA A 4 6.62 6.58 20.92
C ALA A 4 5.10 6.51 20.92
N LYS A 5 4.44 7.55 21.46
CA LYS A 5 2.99 7.72 21.38
C LYS A 5 2.65 7.61 19.91
N THR A 6 2.05 6.49 19.51
CA THR A 6 1.55 6.30 18.15
C THR A 6 0.74 7.55 17.85
N PRO A 7 1.12 8.34 16.84
CA PRO A 7 0.42 9.59 16.60
C PRO A 7 -1.07 9.25 16.41
N PRO A 8 -2.01 10.11 16.85
CA PRO A 8 -3.44 9.92 16.67
C PRO A 8 -3.84 10.07 15.18
N ILE A 9 -2.96 9.65 14.27
CA ILE A 9 -3.26 9.36 12.88
C ILE A 9 -4.45 8.44 12.92
N HIS A 10 -5.48 8.83 12.18
CA HIS A 10 -6.70 8.08 12.02
C HIS A 10 -6.41 6.73 11.36
N VAL A 11 -5.87 5.75 12.11
CA VAL A 11 -5.51 4.41 11.63
C VAL A 11 -6.71 3.78 10.96
N LEU A 12 -7.88 3.88 11.61
CA LEU A 12 -9.15 3.47 11.01
C LEU A 12 -9.39 4.16 9.66
N ARG A 13 -9.31 5.50 9.58
CA ARG A 13 -9.54 6.23 8.33
C ARG A 13 -8.55 5.82 7.24
N ARG A 14 -7.27 5.60 7.58
CA ARG A 14 -6.26 5.14 6.62
C ARG A 14 -6.56 3.72 6.15
N LEU A 15 -6.90 2.82 7.05
CA LEU A 15 -7.30 1.45 6.76
C LEU A 15 -8.53 1.42 5.84
N LEU A 16 -9.56 2.21 6.16
CA LEU A 16 -10.76 2.37 5.35
C LEU A 16 -10.44 2.95 3.96
N ARG A 17 -9.50 3.89 3.84
CA ARG A 17 -9.01 4.38 2.53
C ARG A 17 -8.28 3.29 1.74
N HIS A 18 -7.51 2.42 2.39
CA HIS A 18 -6.83 1.31 1.70
C HIS A 18 -7.77 0.20 1.25
N ILE A 19 -8.92 0.03 1.91
CA ILE A 19 -9.99 -0.87 1.46
C ILE A 19 -10.77 -0.20 0.32
N ARG A 20 -10.96 1.13 0.42
CA ARG A 20 -11.69 1.88 -0.59
C ARG A 20 -10.85 2.02 -1.86
N THR A 21 -11.10 1.16 -2.83
CA THR A 21 -10.73 1.44 -4.22
C THR A 21 -11.53 2.67 -4.65
N ALA A 22 -10.88 3.83 -4.71
CA ALA A 22 -11.58 5.09 -4.95
C ALA A 22 -12.37 5.05 -6.26
N PRO A 23 -13.67 5.43 -6.28
CA PRO A 23 -14.32 5.80 -7.52
C PRO A 23 -13.64 7.05 -8.06
N LYS A 24 -13.34 7.07 -9.36
CA LYS A 24 -12.72 8.21 -10.04
C LYS A 24 -13.61 9.45 -9.83
N LEU A 25 -12.98 10.60 -9.58
CA LEU A 25 -13.62 11.89 -9.26
C LEU A 25 -14.63 12.40 -10.32
N GLU A 26 -14.72 11.75 -11.48
CA GLU A 26 -15.57 12.13 -12.61
C GLU A 26 -16.83 11.26 -12.76
N MET A 27 -17.28 10.58 -11.70
CA MET A 27 -18.47 9.74 -11.78
C MET A 27 -19.77 10.52 -11.52
N PRO A 28 -20.85 10.28 -12.30
CA PRO A 28 -22.17 10.81 -12.02
C PRO A 28 -22.65 10.46 -10.60
N LYS A 29 -23.39 11.37 -9.94
CA LYS A 29 -23.85 11.22 -8.53
C LYS A 29 -24.46 9.85 -8.22
N ALA A 30 -25.35 9.34 -9.08
CA ALA A 30 -25.99 8.03 -8.90
C ALA A 30 -24.98 6.87 -8.88
N LYS A 31 -23.91 6.93 -9.69
CA LYS A 31 -22.86 5.91 -9.68
C LYS A 31 -21.93 6.05 -8.48
N ALA A 32 -21.77 7.26 -7.94
CA ALA A 32 -21.01 7.50 -6.72
C ALA A 32 -21.72 6.89 -5.50
N GLU A 33 -23.04 7.03 -5.40
CA GLU A 33 -23.85 6.42 -4.33
C GLU A 33 -23.82 4.88 -4.40
N ALA A 34 -23.97 4.30 -5.59
CA ALA A 34 -23.83 2.87 -5.79
C ALA A 34 -22.43 2.35 -5.38
N ALA A 35 -21.37 3.09 -5.70
CA ALA A 35 -20.00 2.74 -5.30
C ALA A 35 -19.79 2.82 -3.79
N VAL A 36 -20.41 3.78 -3.10
CA VAL A 36 -20.39 3.87 -1.63
C VAL A 36 -21.13 2.69 -1.00
N ASN A 37 -22.29 2.32 -1.55
CA ASN A 37 -23.06 1.17 -1.05
C ASN A 37 -22.30 -0.14 -1.26
N ALA A 38 -21.67 -0.33 -2.42
CA ALA A 38 -20.82 -1.49 -2.69
C ALA A 38 -19.61 -1.55 -1.75
N PHE A 39 -19.01 -0.40 -1.43
CA PHE A 39 -17.92 -0.32 -0.45
C PHE A 39 -18.37 -0.72 0.95
N ASN A 40 -19.56 -0.27 1.39
CA ASN A 40 -20.12 -0.64 2.69
C ASN A 40 -20.47 -2.15 2.79
N GLN A 41 -20.73 -2.80 1.66
CA GLN A 41 -20.97 -4.24 1.57
C GLN A 41 -19.69 -5.08 1.49
N HIS A 42 -18.52 -4.46 1.36
CA HIS A 42 -17.26 -5.18 1.24
C HIS A 42 -16.97 -5.98 2.53
N PRO A 43 -16.66 -7.29 2.45
CA PRO A 43 -16.54 -8.16 3.64
C PRO A 43 -15.42 -7.68 4.58
N LEU A 44 -14.27 -7.28 4.03
CA LEU A 44 -13.17 -6.72 4.82
C LEU A 44 -13.56 -5.40 5.52
N TYR A 45 -14.39 -4.56 4.88
CA TYR A 45 -14.87 -3.32 5.49
C TYR A 45 -15.75 -3.64 6.69
N GLN A 46 -16.70 -4.57 6.53
CA GLN A 46 -17.59 -5.00 7.61
C GLN A 46 -16.82 -5.59 8.78
N GLN A 47 -15.82 -6.42 8.53
CA GLN A 47 -14.97 -7.03 9.56
C GLN A 47 -14.15 -5.98 10.33
N VAL A 48 -13.56 -5.01 9.63
CA VAL A 48 -12.81 -3.92 10.29
C VAL A 48 -13.76 -3.07 11.14
N MET A 49 -14.93 -2.74 10.61
CA MET A 49 -15.92 -1.95 11.34
C MET A 49 -16.50 -2.70 12.54
N SER A 50 -16.69 -4.02 12.45
CA SER A 50 -17.15 -4.83 13.60
C SER A 50 -16.09 -4.90 14.69
N GLN A 51 -14.82 -5.12 14.34
CA GLN A 51 -13.72 -5.09 15.30
C GLN A 51 -13.54 -3.72 15.94
N TYR A 52 -13.65 -2.64 15.17
CA TYR A 52 -13.58 -1.28 15.70
C TYR A 52 -14.70 -1.00 16.71
N ARG A 53 -15.95 -1.34 16.36
CA ARG A 53 -17.11 -1.16 17.25
C ARG A 53 -16.99 -1.99 18.52
N ALA A 54 -16.54 -3.24 18.41
CA ALA A 54 -16.35 -4.13 19.56
C ALA A 54 -15.29 -3.60 20.56
N ASN A 55 -14.27 -2.89 20.06
CA ASN A 55 -13.16 -2.41 20.87
C ASN A 55 -13.18 -0.90 21.12
N GLN A 56 -14.28 -0.21 20.83
CA GLN A 56 -14.37 1.25 20.94
C GLN A 56 -14.20 1.75 22.39
N PHE A 57 -14.53 0.91 23.37
CA PHE A 57 -14.42 1.19 24.80
C PHE A 57 -13.35 0.32 25.49
N ALA A 58 -12.40 -0.22 24.72
CA ALA A 58 -11.33 -1.04 25.30
C ALA A 58 -10.44 -0.21 26.25
N PRO A 59 -9.88 -0.84 27.30
CA PRO A 59 -8.90 -0.20 28.19
C PRO A 59 -7.72 0.39 27.40
N PRO A 60 -7.11 1.48 27.87
CA PRO A 60 -6.10 2.23 27.10
C PRO A 60 -4.92 1.35 26.63
N ALA A 61 -4.43 0.45 27.47
CA ALA A 61 -3.34 -0.46 27.12
C ALA A 61 -3.72 -1.43 25.97
N GLN A 62 -4.95 -1.94 25.97
CA GLN A 62 -5.46 -2.81 24.90
C GLN A 62 -5.71 -2.01 23.62
N ALA A 63 -6.25 -0.79 23.75
CA ALA A 63 -6.47 0.11 22.62
C ALA A 63 -5.14 0.47 21.92
N ASP A 64 -4.05 0.69 22.66
CA ASP A 64 -2.73 0.93 22.10
C ASP A 64 -2.17 -0.29 21.35
N ALA A 65 -2.31 -1.49 21.91
CA ALA A 65 -1.91 -2.72 21.23
C ALA A 65 -2.69 -2.93 19.92
N LEU A 66 -4.00 -2.71 19.94
CA LEU A 66 -4.87 -2.80 18.75
C LEU A 66 -4.51 -1.74 17.70
N ARG A 67 -4.24 -0.50 18.13
CA ARG A 67 -3.76 0.57 17.24
C ARG A 67 -2.44 0.20 16.58
N LYS A 68 -1.49 -0.34 17.35
CA LYS A 68 -0.18 -0.77 16.84
C LYS A 68 -0.33 -1.90 15.81
N MET A 69 -1.10 -2.93 16.11
CA MET A 69 -1.36 -4.03 15.17
C MET A 69 -2.00 -3.53 13.86
N ALA A 70 -2.98 -2.63 13.96
CA ALA A 70 -3.61 -2.05 12.78
C ALA A 70 -2.65 -1.16 11.96
N PHE A 71 -1.74 -0.45 12.62
CA PHE A 71 -0.69 0.33 11.95
C PHE A 71 0.31 -0.59 11.22
N ASP A 72 0.81 -1.62 11.89
CA ASP A 72 1.78 -2.57 11.34
C ASP A 72 1.22 -3.27 10.09
N MET A 73 -0.07 -3.64 10.12
CA MET A 73 -0.76 -4.21 8.95
C MET A 73 -0.81 -3.24 7.76
N ILE A 74 -1.04 -1.95 7.99
CA ILE A 74 -1.07 -0.94 6.92
C ILE A 74 0.32 -0.79 6.31
N THR A 75 1.35 -0.68 7.16
CA THR A 75 2.74 -0.59 6.73
C THR A 75 3.13 -1.80 5.87
N LEU A 76 2.82 -3.02 6.32
CA LEU A 76 3.09 -4.25 5.57
C LEU A 76 2.43 -4.22 4.17
N LYS A 77 1.19 -3.73 4.08
CA LYS A 77 0.48 -3.64 2.79
C LYS A 77 1.13 -2.63 1.85
N ASP A 78 1.57 -1.49 2.35
CA ASP A 78 2.29 -0.49 1.57
C ASP A 78 3.64 -1.05 1.07
N ASP A 79 4.38 -1.75 1.94
CA ASP A 79 5.65 -2.39 1.59
C ASP A 79 5.49 -3.47 0.52
N LEU A 80 4.46 -4.32 0.63
CA LEU A 80 4.16 -5.34 -0.38
C LEU A 80 3.78 -4.71 -1.74
N ARG A 81 3.10 -3.56 -1.72
CA ARG A 81 2.77 -2.82 -2.94
C ARG A 81 4.03 -2.27 -3.60
N GLU A 82 4.93 -1.65 -2.83
CA GLU A 82 6.19 -1.14 -3.34
C GLU A 82 7.08 -2.28 -3.84
N ARG A 83 7.17 -3.40 -3.13
CA ARG A 83 7.90 -4.59 -3.60
C ARG A 83 7.36 -5.11 -4.93
N ARG A 84 6.03 -5.16 -5.10
CA ARG A 84 5.42 -5.54 -6.39
C ARG A 84 5.77 -4.54 -7.50
N LYS A 85 5.85 -3.24 -7.17
CA LYS A 85 6.24 -2.20 -8.12
C LYS A 85 7.71 -2.33 -8.52
N LEU A 86 8.61 -2.50 -7.55
CA LEU A 86 10.04 -2.74 -7.79
C LEU A 86 10.24 -4.00 -8.63
N HIS A 87 9.60 -5.11 -8.27
CA HIS A 87 9.67 -6.34 -9.06
C HIS A 87 9.18 -6.16 -10.51
N LYS A 88 8.20 -5.28 -10.77
CA LYS A 88 7.78 -4.95 -12.14
C LYS A 88 8.82 -4.11 -12.89
N LEU A 89 9.53 -3.23 -12.19
CA LEU A 89 10.62 -2.46 -12.77
C LEU A 89 11.83 -3.36 -13.07
N ASP A 90 12.16 -4.25 -12.15
CA ASP A 90 13.30 -5.18 -12.27
C ASP A 90 13.00 -6.30 -13.27
N GLY A 91 11.89 -7.02 -13.11
CA GLY A 91 11.48 -8.13 -13.97
C GLY A 91 11.08 -7.72 -15.40
N GLY A 92 10.99 -6.42 -15.68
CA GLY A 92 10.80 -5.89 -17.03
C GLY A 92 12.11 -5.56 -17.75
N ALA A 93 13.22 -5.37 -17.04
CA ALA A 93 14.49 -5.02 -17.64
C ALA A 93 15.09 -6.20 -18.42
N GLU A 94 15.08 -7.40 -17.83
CA GLU A 94 15.65 -8.61 -18.44
C GLU A 94 14.85 -9.13 -19.65
N VAL A 95 13.54 -8.83 -19.71
CA VAL A 95 12.66 -9.25 -20.81
C VAL A 95 12.61 -8.24 -21.95
N LYS A 96 12.81 -6.95 -21.67
CA LYS A 96 12.70 -5.88 -22.68
C LYS A 96 14.04 -5.46 -23.28
N LEU A 97 15.13 -5.65 -22.56
CA LEU A 97 16.45 -5.24 -23.00
C LEU A 97 17.19 -6.46 -23.53
N SER A 98 17.81 -6.30 -24.70
CA SER A 98 18.73 -7.29 -25.22
C SER A 98 19.93 -7.46 -24.27
N PRO A 99 20.63 -8.61 -24.30
CA PRO A 99 21.84 -8.81 -23.50
C PRO A 99 22.89 -7.71 -23.68
N LYS A 100 22.98 -7.10 -24.87
CA LYS A 100 23.89 -5.98 -25.18
C LYS A 100 23.48 -4.69 -24.46
N GLU A 101 22.17 -4.41 -24.40
CA GLU A 101 21.64 -3.24 -23.68
C GLU A 101 21.72 -3.40 -22.16
N LEU A 102 21.50 -4.61 -21.63
CA LEU A 102 21.74 -4.92 -20.23
C LEU A 102 23.21 -4.70 -19.85
N SER A 103 24.13 -5.14 -20.71
CA SER A 103 25.56 -4.92 -20.51
C SER A 103 25.90 -3.42 -20.50
N ARG A 104 25.38 -2.65 -21.47
CA ARG A 104 25.55 -1.18 -21.54
C ARG A 104 25.01 -0.47 -20.31
N LEU A 105 23.81 -0.84 -19.84
CA LEU A 105 23.23 -0.30 -18.61
C LEU A 105 24.04 -0.65 -17.37
N ALA A 106 24.57 -1.87 -17.29
CA ALA A 106 25.44 -2.30 -16.19
C ALA A 106 26.76 -1.51 -16.17
N ALA A 107 27.40 -1.33 -17.34
CA ALA A 107 28.60 -0.51 -17.46
C ALA A 107 28.32 0.95 -17.07
N HIS A 108 27.24 1.55 -17.58
CA HIS A 108 26.87 2.92 -17.25
C HIS A 108 26.59 3.10 -15.75
N ARG A 109 25.97 2.12 -15.08
CA ARG A 109 25.79 2.13 -13.61
C ARG A 109 27.11 2.08 -12.86
N ALA A 110 28.12 1.43 -13.41
CA ALA A 110 29.48 1.40 -12.88
C ALA A 110 30.32 2.63 -13.26
N GLY A 111 29.74 3.60 -14.00
CA GLY A 111 30.47 4.76 -14.52
C GLY A 111 31.43 4.42 -15.67
N LEU A 112 31.21 3.29 -16.33
CA LEU A 112 32.01 2.79 -17.43
C LEU A 112 31.22 2.86 -18.74
N GLU A 113 31.89 3.16 -19.84
CA GLU A 113 31.30 3.06 -21.17
C GLU A 113 31.77 1.77 -21.84
N LEU A 114 30.81 0.97 -22.30
CA LEU A 114 31.12 -0.21 -23.11
C LEU A 114 31.53 0.27 -24.50
N PRO A 115 32.72 -0.10 -25.00
CA PRO A 115 33.14 0.26 -26.35
C PRO A 115 32.14 -0.27 -27.38
N GLU A 116 31.85 0.53 -28.39
CA GLU A 116 31.10 0.09 -29.57
C GLU A 116 32.01 -0.82 -30.40
N THR A 117 32.20 -2.08 -29.99
CA THR A 117 33.03 -2.97 -30.79
C THR A 117 32.26 -3.45 -32.02
N ALA A 118 32.95 -3.28 -33.17
CA ALA A 118 32.81 -3.84 -34.53
C ALA A 118 31.75 -4.94 -34.77
#